data_AF-A0A1W9LUH0-F1
#
_entry.id   AF-A0A1W9LUH0-F1
#
_cell.length_a   1.000
_cell.length_b   1.000
_cell.length_c   1.000
_cell.angle_alpha   90.00
_cell.angle_beta   90.00
_cell.angle_gamma   90.00
#
_symmetry.space_group_name_H-M   'P 1'
#
loop_
_entity.id
_entity.type
_entity.pdbx_description
1 polymer ?
#
loop_
_entity_poly.entity_id
_entity_poly.type
_entity_poly.pdbx_seq_one_letter_code
_entity_poly.pdbx_strand_id
1 'polypeptide(L)'
;MKKTGLLMFILLFAAAALHADCDNPRDDFDDLYCLNKIYIQADKDLNAAYGKLKEKLDDEGKQILKKSQNEWIKMRNSRCSYKDERGFFVNLKCATDITIDRTKFLDDRYRECISAGCLKSRLK
;
A
#
# COMPACT_ATOMS: atom_id res chain seq x y z
N MET A 1 -39.90 53.02 -4.50
CA MET A 1 -40.01 52.48 -3.12
C MET A 1 -39.04 51.30 -2.99
N LYS A 2 -38.05 51.44 -2.11
CA LYS A 2 -37.07 50.42 -1.70
C LYS A 2 -37.77 49.17 -1.17
N LYS A 3 -37.30 47.96 -1.51
CA LYS A 3 -37.11 46.77 -0.62
C LYS A 3 -36.09 45.84 -1.29
N THR A 4 -34.80 46.00 -0.99
CA THR A 4 -34.03 45.12 -0.08
C THR A 4 -33.75 43.74 -0.68
N GLY A 5 -32.48 43.52 -1.03
CA GLY A 5 -31.95 42.25 -1.47
C GLY A 5 -32.02 41.17 -0.39
N LEU A 6 -31.90 39.91 -0.83
CA LEU A 6 -31.77 38.77 0.06
C LEU A 6 -30.82 37.74 -0.55
N LEU A 7 -29.57 37.85 -0.10
CA LEU A 7 -28.70 36.77 0.37
C LEU A 7 -28.53 35.53 -0.53
N MET A 8 -27.45 35.61 -1.31
CA MET A 8 -26.51 34.53 -1.55
C MET A 8 -26.01 33.98 -0.19
N PHE A 9 -26.29 32.70 0.11
CA PHE A 9 -25.55 31.95 1.14
C PHE A 9 -25.22 30.58 0.58
N ILE A 10 -24.06 30.51 -0.07
CA ILE A 10 -23.43 29.26 -0.47
C ILE A 10 -23.09 28.52 0.83
N LEU A 11 -23.73 27.38 1.06
CA LEU A 11 -23.33 26.40 2.07
C LEU A 11 -22.00 25.78 1.65
N LEU A 12 -20.89 26.46 1.93
CA LEU A 12 -19.57 25.86 2.02
C LEU A 12 -19.51 25.09 3.35
N PHE A 13 -20.12 23.90 3.38
CA PHE A 13 -19.66 22.87 4.29
C PHE A 13 -18.26 22.45 3.80
N ALA A 14 -17.24 23.18 4.24
CA ALA A 14 -15.89 22.66 4.23
C ALA A 14 -15.92 21.40 5.10
N ALA A 15 -16.03 20.24 4.46
CA ALA A 15 -15.71 18.97 5.07
C ALA A 15 -14.22 19.03 5.42
N ALA A 16 -13.90 19.62 6.58
CA ALA A 16 -12.63 19.40 7.21
C ALA A 16 -12.56 17.88 7.40
N ALA A 17 -11.77 17.22 6.56
CA ALA A 17 -11.50 15.81 6.71
C ALA A 17 -11.00 15.64 8.15
N LEU A 18 -11.84 15.02 8.99
CA LEU A 18 -11.46 14.71 10.36
C LEU A 18 -10.36 13.67 10.23
N HIS A 19 -9.11 14.10 10.19
CA HIS A 19 -7.98 13.19 10.30
C HIS A 19 -8.08 12.62 11.71
N ALA A 20 -8.36 11.31 11.81
CA ALA A 20 -8.14 10.60 13.06
C ALA A 20 -6.72 10.92 13.53
N ASP A 21 -6.57 11.28 14.81
CA ASP A 21 -5.27 11.44 15.44
C ASP A 21 -4.67 10.04 15.56
N CYS A 22 -3.87 9.66 14.57
CA CYS A 22 -3.26 8.34 14.51
C CYS A 22 -2.14 8.14 15.55
N ASP A 23 -1.76 9.20 16.28
CA ASP A 23 -0.82 9.09 17.40
C ASP A 23 -1.53 8.68 18.70
N ASN A 24 -2.83 9.03 18.83
CA ASN A 24 -3.66 8.64 19.97
C ASN A 24 -5.07 8.21 19.52
N PRO A 25 -5.20 7.00 18.92
CA PRO A 25 -6.48 6.43 18.50
C PRO A 25 -7.38 6.19 19.71
N ARG A 26 -8.69 6.43 19.54
CA ARG A 26 -9.66 6.34 20.65
C ARG A 26 -10.22 4.93 20.85
N ASP A 27 -10.25 4.15 19.77
CA ASP A 27 -10.76 2.79 19.73
C ASP A 27 -10.13 2.00 18.57
N ASP A 28 -10.44 0.71 18.51
CA ASP A 28 -9.93 -0.22 17.51
C ASP A 28 -10.31 0.17 16.06
N PHE A 29 -11.37 0.96 15.85
CA PHE A 29 -11.81 1.38 14.52
C PHE A 29 -11.00 2.58 14.02
N ASP A 30 -10.69 3.53 14.90
CA ASP A 30 -9.72 4.61 14.61
C ASP A 30 -8.34 4.01 14.30
N ASP A 31 -7.91 3.02 15.08
CA ASP A 31 -6.68 2.26 14.86
C ASP A 31 -6.65 1.58 13.48
N LEU A 32 -7.72 0.86 13.13
CA LEU A 32 -7.85 0.19 11.84
C LEU A 32 -7.80 1.19 10.68
N TYR A 33 -8.46 2.34 10.81
CA TYR A 33 -8.43 3.41 9.83
C TYR A 33 -7.01 3.94 9.61
N CYS A 34 -6.25 4.16 10.68
CA CYS A 34 -4.86 4.62 10.63
C CYS A 34 -3.93 3.56 10.02
N LEU A 35 -4.02 2.30 10.45
CA LEU A 35 -3.27 1.18 9.86
C LEU A 35 -3.55 1.03 8.37
N ASN A 36 -4.82 1.21 7.95
CA ASN A 36 -5.18 1.12 6.53
C ASN A 36 -4.53 2.23 5.69
N LYS A 37 -4.43 3.46 6.21
CA LYS A 37 -3.71 4.54 5.51
C LYS A 37 -2.24 4.18 5.27
N ILE A 38 -1.58 3.66 6.29
CA ILE A 38 -0.17 3.27 6.21
C ILE A 38 -0.01 2.11 5.23
N TYR A 39 -0.87 1.09 5.32
CA TYR A 39 -0.85 -0.05 4.41
C TYR A 39 -1.04 0.36 2.94
N ILE A 40 -2.00 1.26 2.65
CA ILE A 40 -2.22 1.78 1.29
C ILE A 40 -0.97 2.48 0.75
N GLN A 41 -0.29 3.28 1.59
CA GLN A 41 0.95 3.94 1.18
C GLN A 41 2.07 2.91 0.94
N ALA A 42 2.22 1.90 1.81
CA ALA A 42 3.20 0.83 1.63
C ALA A 42 2.95 0.03 0.32
N ASP A 43 1.69 -0.28 0.00
CA ASP A 43 1.32 -0.96 -1.25
C ASP A 43 1.60 -0.09 -2.48
N LYS A 44 1.37 1.22 -2.39
CA LYS A 44 1.75 2.17 -3.45
C LYS A 44 3.26 2.16 -3.68
N ASP A 45 4.06 2.19 -2.62
CA ASP A 45 5.52 2.18 -2.70
C ASP A 45 6.04 0.85 -3.29
N LEU A 46 5.46 -0.27 -2.88
CA LEU A 46 5.72 -1.59 -3.44
C LEU A 46 5.48 -1.62 -4.97
N ASN A 47 4.32 -1.14 -5.41
CA ASN A 47 3.96 -1.15 -6.82
C ASN A 47 4.88 -0.23 -7.65
N ALA A 48 5.30 0.90 -7.09
CA ALA A 48 6.29 1.77 -7.71
C ALA A 48 7.66 1.09 -7.86
N ALA A 49 8.16 0.42 -6.80
CA ALA A 49 9.41 -0.33 -6.84
C ALA A 49 9.34 -1.50 -7.85
N TYR A 50 8.21 -2.22 -7.88
CA TYR A 50 7.98 -3.29 -8.86
C TYR A 50 8.04 -2.77 -10.29
N GLY A 51 7.39 -1.64 -10.58
CA GLY A 51 7.44 -0.99 -11.90
C GLY A 51 8.87 -0.63 -12.31
N LYS A 52 9.61 0.05 -11.43
CA LYS A 52 11.01 0.44 -11.66
C LYS A 52 11.91 -0.75 -11.98
N LEU A 53 11.81 -1.83 -11.21
CA LEU A 53 12.59 -3.05 -11.45
C LEU A 53 12.19 -3.70 -12.78
N LYS A 54 10.88 -3.88 -13.00
CA LYS A 54 10.35 -4.54 -14.21
C LYS A 54 10.82 -3.89 -15.51
N GLU A 55 10.97 -2.57 -15.53
CA GLU A 55 11.47 -1.82 -16.69
C GLU A 55 12.94 -2.12 -17.05
N LYS A 56 13.73 -2.66 -16.11
CA LYS A 56 15.13 -3.03 -16.33
C LYS A 56 15.31 -4.47 -16.78
N LEU A 57 14.27 -5.29 -16.70
CA LEU A 57 14.33 -6.71 -16.98
C LEU A 57 14.00 -7.02 -18.45
N ASP A 58 14.62 -8.07 -18.98
CA ASP A 58 14.17 -8.72 -20.21
C ASP A 58 12.89 -9.54 -19.95
N ASP A 59 12.36 -10.17 -21.00
CA ASP A 59 11.06 -10.86 -20.89
C ASP A 59 11.10 -12.06 -19.94
N GLU A 60 12.20 -12.81 -19.92
CA GLU A 60 12.39 -13.89 -18.96
C GLU A 60 12.42 -13.35 -17.51
N GLY A 61 13.20 -12.30 -17.26
CA GLY A 61 13.27 -11.65 -15.95
C GLY A 61 11.91 -11.13 -15.49
N LYS A 62 11.12 -10.53 -16.38
CA LYS A 62 9.75 -10.09 -16.09
C LYS A 62 8.84 -11.25 -15.68
N GLN A 63 8.95 -12.42 -16.32
CA GLN A 63 8.17 -13.60 -15.94
C GLN A 63 8.59 -14.13 -14.56
N ILE A 64 9.90 -14.19 -14.28
CA ILE A 64 10.41 -14.61 -12.97
C ILE A 64 9.92 -13.66 -11.87
N LEU A 65 10.08 -12.34 -12.09
CA LEU A 65 9.65 -11.32 -11.13
C LEU A 65 8.14 -11.40 -10.87
N LYS A 66 7.31 -11.54 -11.92
CA LYS A 66 5.86 -11.69 -11.77
C LYS A 66 5.51 -12.94 -10.97
N LYS A 67 6.17 -14.06 -11.23
CA LYS A 67 5.96 -15.31 -10.47
C LYS A 67 6.32 -15.13 -9.00
N SER A 68 7.50 -14.59 -8.70
CA SER A 68 7.94 -14.30 -7.32
C SER A 68 6.96 -13.36 -6.62
N GLN A 69 6.46 -12.33 -7.29
CA GLN A 69 5.48 -11.41 -6.71
C GLN A 69 4.15 -12.10 -6.38
N ASN A 70 3.65 -12.97 -7.25
CA ASN A 70 2.44 -13.74 -6.98
C ASN A 70 2.61 -14.73 -5.80
N GLU A 71 3.78 -15.36 -5.70
CA GLU A 71 4.12 -16.24 -4.57
C GLU A 71 4.21 -15.44 -3.26
N TRP A 72 4.84 -14.26 -3.31
CA TRP A 72 4.89 -13.34 -2.19
C TRP A 72 3.48 -12.90 -1.74
N ILE A 73 2.57 -12.55 -2.65
CA ILE A 73 1.18 -12.17 -2.30
C ILE A 73 0.48 -13.32 -1.56
N LYS A 74 0.62 -14.56 -2.03
CA LYS A 74 0.03 -15.74 -1.37
C LYS A 74 0.58 -15.91 0.04
N MET A 75 1.90 -15.77 0.20
CA MET A 75 2.58 -15.86 1.49
C MET A 75 2.15 -14.74 2.46
N ARG A 76 2.08 -13.49 1.99
CA ARG A 76 1.57 -12.37 2.80
C ARG A 76 0.15 -12.65 3.27
N ASN A 77 -0.72 -13.07 2.36
CA ASN A 77 -2.12 -13.33 2.67
C ASN A 77 -2.26 -14.49 3.68
N SER A 78 -1.55 -15.61 3.48
CA SER A 78 -1.63 -16.75 4.42
C SER A 78 -1.04 -16.45 5.79
N ARG A 79 -0.09 -15.51 5.90
CA ARG A 79 0.51 -15.09 7.17
C ARG A 79 -0.32 -14.05 7.91
N CYS A 80 -0.95 -13.13 7.18
CA CYS A 80 -1.58 -11.96 7.79
C CYS A 80 -3.11 -12.01 7.77
N SER A 81 -3.72 -13.04 7.18
CA SER A 81 -5.17 -13.21 7.23
C SER A 81 -5.59 -14.66 7.46
N TYR A 82 -6.75 -14.81 8.07
CA TYR A 82 -7.42 -16.09 8.26
C TYR A 82 -8.93 -15.93 8.16
N LYS A 83 -9.64 -17.05 8.08
CA LYS A 83 -11.10 -17.10 8.14
C LYS A 83 -11.53 -18.11 9.18
N ASP A 84 -12.57 -17.77 9.93
CA ASP A 84 -13.26 -18.67 10.84
C ASP A 84 -14.79 -18.46 10.73
N GLU A 85 -15.56 -19.09 11.61
CA GLU A 85 -17.02 -18.99 11.64
C GLU A 85 -17.57 -17.57 11.87
N ARG A 86 -16.74 -16.65 12.40
CA ARG A 86 -17.08 -15.25 12.66
C ARG A 86 -16.77 -14.34 11.47
N GLY A 87 -16.09 -14.83 10.44
CA GLY A 87 -15.79 -14.08 9.22
C GLY A 87 -14.33 -14.15 8.79
N PHE A 88 -13.84 -13.07 8.19
CA PHE A 88 -12.43 -12.93 7.78
C PHE A 88 -11.71 -11.94 8.69
N PHE A 89 -10.45 -12.23 8.96
CA PHE A 89 -9.60 -11.43 9.84
C PHE A 89 -8.35 -11.05 9.07
N VAL A 90 -7.94 -9.79 9.18
CA VAL A 90 -6.73 -9.27 8.56
C VAL A 90 -5.94 -8.50 9.59
N ASN A 91 -4.68 -8.88 9.78
CA ASN A 91 -3.73 -8.09 10.54
C ASN A 91 -3.03 -7.11 9.58
N LEU A 92 -3.50 -5.86 9.56
CA LEU A 92 -2.95 -4.83 8.68
C LEU A 92 -1.51 -4.44 9.03
N LYS A 93 -1.11 -4.51 10.30
CA LYS A 93 0.28 -4.27 10.69
C LYS A 93 1.20 -5.34 10.08
N CYS A 94 0.85 -6.61 10.21
CA CYS A 94 1.55 -7.73 9.56
C CYS A 94 1.66 -7.51 8.05
N ALA A 95 0.54 -7.17 7.39
CA ALA A 95 0.52 -6.96 5.94
C ALA A 95 1.40 -5.78 5.53
N THR A 96 1.42 -4.70 6.32
CA THR A 96 2.25 -3.51 6.11
C THR A 96 3.73 -3.85 6.24
N ASP A 97 4.14 -4.49 7.34
CA ASP A 97 5.55 -4.83 7.58
C ASP A 97 6.11 -5.72 6.45
N ILE A 98 5.37 -6.78 6.08
CA ILE A 98 5.74 -7.68 4.97
C ILE A 98 5.78 -6.95 3.62
N THR A 99 4.93 -5.94 3.42
CA THR A 99 4.89 -5.13 2.20
C THR A 99 6.09 -4.21 2.10
N ILE A 100 6.45 -3.53 3.20
CA ILE A 100 7.65 -2.70 3.28
C ILE A 100 8.91 -3.53 3.01
N ASP A 101 9.02 -4.72 3.60
CA ASP A 101 10.18 -5.59 3.38
C ASP A 101 10.27 -6.07 1.94
N ARG A 102 9.12 -6.32 1.29
CA ARG A 102 9.11 -6.64 -0.13
C ARG A 102 9.53 -5.46 -1.00
N THR A 103 9.13 -4.24 -0.65
CA THR A 103 9.61 -3.03 -1.34
C THR A 103 11.13 -2.93 -1.27
N LYS A 104 11.74 -3.13 -0.09
CA LYS A 104 13.20 -3.15 0.08
C LYS A 104 13.86 -4.21 -0.82
N PHE A 105 13.30 -5.42 -0.85
CA PHE A 105 13.77 -6.48 -1.75
C PHE A 105 13.78 -6.00 -3.22
N LEU A 106 12.70 -5.39 -3.70
CA LEU A 106 12.59 -4.92 -5.09
C LEU A 106 13.60 -3.81 -5.39
N ASP A 107 13.78 -2.88 -4.46
CA ASP A 107 14.76 -1.79 -4.58
C ASP A 107 16.21 -2.32 -4.62
N ASP A 108 16.52 -3.34 -3.82
CA ASP A 108 17.85 -3.97 -3.87
C ASP A 108 18.10 -4.69 -5.20
N ARG A 109 17.09 -5.37 -5.76
CA ARG A 109 17.20 -5.98 -7.10
C ARG A 109 17.32 -4.91 -8.18
N TYR A 110 16.64 -3.78 -8.03
CA TYR A 110 16.76 -2.66 -8.95
C TYR A 110 18.19 -2.07 -8.91
N ARG A 111 18.74 -1.84 -7.71
CA ARG A 111 20.11 -1.35 -7.53
C ARG A 111 21.14 -2.29 -8.15
N GLU A 112 20.96 -3.60 -7.98
CA GLU A 112 21.79 -4.62 -8.63
C GLU A 112 21.70 -4.51 -10.16
N CYS A 113 20.48 -4.46 -10.71
CA CYS A 113 20.23 -4.32 -12.15
C CYS A 113 20.96 -3.14 -12.79
N ILE A 114 20.91 -1.95 -12.15
CA ILE A 114 21.51 -0.73 -12.72
C ILE A 114 23.02 -0.61 -12.48
N SER A 115 23.61 -1.47 -11.64
CA SER A 115 25.04 -1.39 -11.29
C SER A 115 25.86 -2.52 -11.91
N ALA A 116 25.45 -3.77 -11.68
CA ALA A 116 26.20 -4.97 -12.06
C ALA A 116 25.47 -5.83 -13.10
N GLY A 117 24.29 -5.41 -13.54
CA GLY A 117 23.41 -6.18 -14.42
C GLY A 117 22.38 -7.00 -13.64
N CYS A 118 21.28 -7.33 -14.31
CA CYS A 118 20.14 -7.99 -13.68
C CYS A 118 20.37 -9.48 -13.44
N LEU A 119 20.62 -9.88 -12.18
CA LEU A 119 20.84 -11.29 -11.83
C LEU A 119 19.49 -12.01 -11.63
N LYS A 120 19.02 -12.68 -12.69
CA LYS A 120 17.73 -13.41 -12.70
C LYS A 120 17.59 -14.42 -11.56
N SER A 121 18.68 -15.01 -11.10
CA SER A 121 18.70 -15.98 -9.98
C SER A 121 18.26 -15.37 -8.64
N ARG A 122 18.30 -14.05 -8.50
CA ARG A 122 17.95 -13.33 -7.26
C ARG A 122 16.56 -12.72 -7.28
N LEU A 123 15.81 -12.84 -8.39
CA LEU A 123 14.45 -12.30 -8.52
C LEU A 123 13.37 -13.10 -7.78
N LYS A 124 13.74 -14.11 -6.99
CA LYS A 124 12.80 -14.99 -6.28
C LYS A 124 12.70 -14.61 -4.82
#